data_AF-A0A966AI33-F1
#
_entry.id   AF-A0A966AI33-F1
#
_cell.length_a   1.000
_cell.length_b   1.000
_cell.length_c   1.000
_cell.angle_alpha   90.00
_cell.angle_beta   90.00
_cell.angle_gamma   90.00
#
_symmetry.space_group_name_H-M   'P 1'
#
loop_
_entity.id
_entity.type
_entity.pdbx_description
1 polymer ?
#
loop_
_entity_poly.entity_id
_entity_poly.type
_entity_poly.pdbx_seq_one_letter_code
_entity_poly.pdbx_strand_id
1 'polypeptide(L)'
;MEEAPHGLLVAEGAENFARVMGCEAGDLETEESKKVYTAFVEDAFEHDGIDESQSWVMDYVRSQNLREWYTRLSVERHGTVNIQARDADGNMACAVSTSGTALKFPGRLGDSAIIGAGNYCDNRFGAAACTGRGELSIRNSTARTLIHYLAEGSGIEAAAVRAMQDIHALNSFGGMNCLVMDAAGDTMSATTVTGRESIHWYMDTTSNEPEKRIGINVPKPQ
;
A
#
# COMPACT_ATOMS: atom_id res chain seq x y z
N MET A 1 -14.87 3.41 12.23
CA MET A 1 -14.31 4.51 13.05
C MET A 1 -15.41 5.28 13.77
N GLU A 2 -16.51 5.62 13.10
CA GLU A 2 -17.60 6.42 13.70
C GLU A 2 -18.58 5.56 14.53
N GLU A 3 -18.80 4.31 14.11
CA GLU A 3 -19.86 3.44 14.64
C GLU A 3 -19.39 2.43 15.70
N ALA A 4 -18.07 2.34 15.94
CA ALA A 4 -17.50 1.41 16.91
C ALA A 4 -16.28 2.01 17.61
N PRO A 5 -16.02 1.69 18.89
CA PRO A 5 -14.89 2.21 19.66
C PRO A 5 -13.55 1.52 19.30
N HIS A 6 -13.46 0.88 18.14
CA HIS A 6 -12.30 0.11 17.70
C HIS A 6 -11.61 0.80 16.51
N GLY A 7 -10.27 0.80 16.54
CA GLY A 7 -9.46 1.38 15.46
C GLY A 7 -9.23 0.45 14.27
N LEU A 8 -9.38 -0.86 14.45
CA LEU A 8 -9.16 -1.85 13.39
C LEU A 8 -9.95 -3.13 13.67
N LEU A 9 -10.63 -3.66 12.65
CA LEU A 9 -11.24 -4.99 12.63
C LEU A 9 -10.63 -5.78 11.48
N VAL A 10 -10.54 -7.11 11.62
CA VAL A 10 -9.91 -7.98 10.61
C VAL A 10 -10.75 -9.23 10.35
N ALA A 11 -10.55 -9.81 9.16
CA ALA A 11 -11.12 -11.10 8.75
C ALA A 11 -12.64 -11.21 8.99
N GLU A 12 -13.11 -12.37 9.43
CA GLU A 12 -14.53 -12.66 9.65
C GLU A 12 -15.22 -11.67 10.61
N GLY A 13 -14.49 -11.19 11.63
CA GLY A 13 -15.01 -10.19 12.56
C GLY A 13 -15.33 -8.85 11.86
N ALA A 14 -14.50 -8.43 10.92
CA ALA A 14 -14.75 -7.23 10.12
C ALA A 14 -15.92 -7.42 9.16
N GLU A 15 -16.04 -8.59 8.54
CA GLU A 15 -17.15 -8.90 7.64
C GLU A 15 -18.49 -8.93 8.39
N ASN A 16 -18.52 -9.59 9.56
CA ASN A 16 -19.69 -9.63 10.41
C ASN A 16 -20.12 -8.22 10.84
N PHE A 17 -19.16 -7.35 11.18
CA PHE A 17 -19.45 -5.95 11.48
C PHE A 17 -20.04 -5.23 10.27
N ALA A 18 -19.45 -5.36 9.07
CA ALA A 18 -19.97 -4.76 7.85
C ALA A 18 -21.42 -5.20 7.54
N ARG A 19 -21.73 -6.48 7.74
CA ARG A 19 -23.10 -7.01 7.58
C ARG A 19 -24.08 -6.38 8.56
N VAL A 20 -23.70 -6.21 9.82
CA VAL A 20 -24.52 -5.52 10.84
C VAL A 20 -24.76 -4.06 10.45
N MET A 21 -23.79 -3.41 9.80
CA MET A 21 -23.91 -2.05 9.27
C MET A 21 -24.71 -1.98 7.95
N GLY A 22 -25.23 -3.09 7.44
CA GLY A 22 -26.06 -3.13 6.23
C GLY A 22 -25.28 -3.16 4.91
N CYS A 23 -23.98 -3.45 4.92
CA CYS A 23 -23.22 -3.64 3.69
C CYS A 23 -23.65 -4.92 2.95
N GLU A 24 -23.76 -4.84 1.63
CA GLU A 24 -24.07 -5.99 0.77
C GLU A 24 -22.84 -6.89 0.59
N ALA A 25 -23.06 -8.20 0.65
CA ALA A 25 -22.04 -9.19 0.29
C ALA A 25 -22.04 -9.40 -1.24
N GLY A 26 -20.86 -9.65 -1.81
CA GLY A 26 -20.71 -9.93 -3.24
C GLY A 26 -19.52 -10.84 -3.53
N ASP A 27 -19.55 -11.52 -4.68
CA ASP A 27 -18.39 -12.21 -5.23
C ASP A 27 -17.39 -11.18 -5.75
N LEU A 28 -16.20 -11.14 -5.15
CA LEU A 28 -15.13 -10.22 -5.53
C LEU A 28 -14.18 -10.80 -6.58
N GLU A 29 -14.34 -12.08 -6.92
CA GLU A 29 -13.50 -12.76 -7.89
C GLU A 29 -14.00 -12.53 -9.32
N THR A 30 -13.18 -11.85 -10.12
CA THR A 30 -13.42 -11.75 -11.57
C THR A 30 -12.99 -13.02 -12.28
N GLU A 31 -13.57 -13.29 -13.45
CA GLU A 31 -13.16 -14.41 -14.32
C GLU A 31 -11.67 -14.38 -14.67
N GLU A 32 -11.08 -13.19 -14.82
CA GLU A 32 -9.63 -13.05 -15.03
C GLU A 32 -8.85 -13.46 -13.77
N SER A 33 -9.28 -13.01 -12.59
CA SER A 33 -8.60 -13.37 -11.33
C SER A 33 -8.65 -14.87 -11.04
N LYS A 34 -9.78 -15.52 -11.35
CA LYS A 34 -9.95 -16.99 -11.25
C LYS A 34 -8.97 -17.71 -12.15
N LYS A 35 -8.85 -17.32 -13.42
CA LYS A 35 -7.90 -17.92 -14.38
C LYS A 35 -6.44 -17.80 -13.91
N VAL A 36 -6.05 -16.63 -13.42
CA VAL A 36 -4.70 -16.41 -12.90
C VAL A 36 -4.44 -17.28 -11.66
N TYR A 37 -5.42 -17.38 -10.77
CA TYR A 37 -5.30 -18.23 -9.58
C TYR A 37 -5.23 -19.72 -9.93
N THR A 38 -6.08 -20.23 -10.83
CA THR A 38 -6.04 -21.62 -11.29
C THR A 38 -4.69 -21.96 -11.90
N ALA A 39 -4.18 -21.12 -12.82
CA ALA A 39 -2.87 -21.35 -13.43
C ALA A 39 -1.74 -21.35 -12.39
N PHE A 40 -1.82 -20.48 -11.37
CA PHE A 40 -0.88 -20.50 -10.25
C PHE A 40 -0.94 -21.81 -9.47
N VAL A 41 -2.14 -22.29 -9.15
CA VAL A 41 -2.30 -23.56 -8.41
C VAL A 41 -1.75 -24.72 -9.26
N GLU A 42 -2.09 -24.79 -10.54
CA GLU A 42 -1.59 -25.85 -11.42
C GLU A 42 -0.06 -25.88 -11.48
N ASP A 43 0.58 -24.72 -11.68
CA ASP A 43 2.05 -24.61 -11.72
C ASP A 43 2.72 -24.85 -10.35
N ALA A 44 2.16 -24.29 -9.28
CA ALA A 44 2.70 -24.42 -7.93
C ALA A 44 2.59 -25.83 -7.35
N PHE A 45 1.58 -26.59 -7.77
CA PHE A 45 1.22 -27.91 -7.22
C PHE A 45 1.43 -29.06 -8.21
N GLU A 46 2.20 -28.86 -9.29
CA GLU A 46 2.64 -29.94 -10.19
C GLU A 46 3.54 -31.00 -9.49
N HIS A 47 3.82 -30.86 -8.19
CA HIS A 47 4.53 -31.86 -7.38
C HIS A 47 3.62 -32.43 -6.27
N ASP A 48 3.30 -33.72 -6.42
CA ASP A 48 2.76 -34.70 -5.46
C ASP A 48 1.87 -34.18 -4.31
N GLY A 49 0.56 -34.05 -4.60
CA GLY A 49 -0.53 -34.26 -3.63
C GLY A 49 -0.70 -33.21 -2.52
N ILE A 50 -1.93 -32.72 -2.36
CA ILE A 50 -2.27 -31.80 -1.25
C ILE A 50 -2.36 -32.61 0.05
N ASP A 51 -1.38 -32.44 0.94
CA ASP A 51 -1.38 -33.01 2.30
C ASP A 51 -2.20 -32.12 3.25
N GLU A 52 -3.23 -32.67 3.91
CA GLU A 52 -4.10 -31.93 4.83
C GLU A 52 -3.38 -31.46 6.12
N SER A 53 -2.17 -31.96 6.41
CA SER A 53 -1.40 -31.63 7.63
C SER A 53 -0.85 -30.20 7.69
N GLN A 54 -0.85 -29.46 6.57
CA GLN A 54 -0.11 -28.22 6.34
C GLN A 54 1.41 -28.31 6.57
N SER A 55 2.02 -29.49 6.78
CA SER A 55 3.49 -29.59 6.83
C SER A 55 4.12 -29.20 5.50
N TRP A 56 3.42 -29.50 4.40
CA TRP A 56 3.77 -29.04 3.05
C TRP A 56 3.79 -27.52 2.93
N VAL A 57 3.01 -26.74 3.70
CA VAL A 57 3.08 -25.27 3.65
C VAL A 57 4.44 -24.79 4.13
N MET A 58 4.94 -25.39 5.21
CA MET A 58 6.26 -25.04 5.76
C MET A 58 7.39 -25.49 4.83
N ASP A 59 7.25 -26.64 4.19
CA ASP A 59 8.23 -27.14 3.22
C ASP A 59 8.13 -26.43 1.87
N TYR A 60 6.95 -25.99 1.43
CA TYR A 60 6.69 -25.15 0.24
C TYR A 60 7.22 -23.72 0.44
N VAL A 61 6.98 -23.13 1.61
CA VAL A 61 7.55 -21.83 2.01
C VAL A 61 9.09 -21.86 1.99
N ARG A 62 9.67 -23.02 2.34
CA ARG A 62 11.13 -23.25 2.34
C ARG A 62 11.69 -23.67 0.97
N SER A 63 10.97 -24.46 0.18
CA SER A 63 11.46 -25.10 -1.06
C SER A 63 11.31 -24.24 -2.31
N GLN A 64 10.27 -23.40 -2.39
CA GLN A 64 9.97 -22.61 -3.60
C GLN A 64 10.67 -21.27 -3.67
N ASN A 65 11.55 -20.95 -2.71
CA ASN A 65 12.22 -19.65 -2.66
C ASN A 65 11.20 -18.52 -2.89
N LEU A 66 10.06 -18.50 -2.16
CA LEU A 66 8.88 -17.62 -2.37
C LEU A 66 9.22 -16.18 -2.82
N ARG A 67 10.36 -15.67 -2.38
CA ARG A 67 11.00 -14.45 -2.84
C ARG A 67 11.11 -14.31 -4.37
N GLU A 68 11.49 -15.34 -5.10
CA GLU A 68 11.65 -15.38 -6.55
C GLU A 68 10.29 -15.30 -7.27
N TRP A 69 9.29 -16.02 -6.75
CA TRP A 69 7.90 -15.94 -7.20
C TRP A 69 7.27 -14.57 -6.96
N TYR A 70 7.38 -14.03 -5.74
CA TYR A 70 6.96 -12.66 -5.45
C TYR A 70 7.72 -11.65 -6.32
N THR A 71 8.98 -11.89 -6.64
CA THR A 71 9.75 -11.02 -7.55
C THR A 71 9.17 -11.06 -8.98
N ARG A 72 8.83 -12.23 -9.52
CA ARG A 72 8.18 -12.37 -10.84
C ARG A 72 6.82 -11.67 -10.92
N LEU A 73 5.99 -11.80 -9.89
CA LEU A 73 4.64 -11.19 -9.85
C LEU A 73 4.69 -9.68 -9.52
N SER A 74 5.74 -9.22 -8.84
CA SER A 74 5.89 -7.82 -8.43
C SER A 74 6.04 -6.83 -9.60
N VAL A 75 6.35 -7.31 -10.81
CA VAL A 75 6.64 -6.41 -11.92
C VAL A 75 5.37 -5.79 -12.51
N GLU A 76 4.20 -6.42 -12.40
CA GLU A 76 3.03 -6.01 -13.21
C GLU A 76 1.70 -5.82 -12.47
N ARG A 77 1.51 -6.33 -11.25
CA ARG A 77 0.17 -6.32 -10.60
C ARG A 77 0.19 -5.95 -9.11
N HIS A 78 0.38 -4.67 -8.82
CA HIS A 78 0.12 -4.09 -7.49
C HIS A 78 -1.07 -3.13 -7.59
N GLY A 79 -2.14 -3.43 -6.84
CA GLY A 79 -3.33 -2.59 -6.77
C GLY A 79 -3.50 -2.00 -5.38
N THR A 80 -2.96 -0.80 -5.16
CA THR A 80 -3.32 0.03 -4.00
C THR A 80 -3.72 1.40 -4.53
N VAL A 81 -4.91 1.85 -4.12
CA VAL A 81 -5.43 3.17 -4.44
C VAL A 81 -5.30 4.05 -3.21
N ASN A 82 -4.73 5.23 -3.40
CA ASN A 82 -4.51 6.23 -2.37
C ASN A 82 -5.29 7.49 -2.74
N ILE A 83 -6.06 8.02 -1.79
CA ILE A 83 -6.80 9.28 -1.95
C ILE A 83 -6.50 10.15 -0.74
N GLN A 84 -6.21 11.42 -0.99
CA GLN A 84 -6.04 12.46 0.02
C GLN A 84 -6.87 13.66 -0.39
N ALA A 85 -7.52 14.29 0.58
CA ALA A 85 -8.37 15.45 0.34
C ALA A 85 -8.20 16.45 1.48
N ARG A 86 -8.33 17.73 1.13
CA ARG A 86 -8.34 18.86 2.06
C ARG A 86 -9.57 19.71 1.78
N ASP A 87 -10.35 20.03 2.80
CA ASP A 87 -11.54 20.87 2.66
C ASP A 87 -11.21 22.37 2.77
N ALA A 88 -12.24 23.21 2.67
CA ALA A 88 -12.11 24.68 2.76
C ALA A 88 -11.73 25.17 4.16
N ASP A 89 -12.03 24.40 5.20
CA ASP A 89 -11.68 24.69 6.60
C ASP A 89 -10.24 24.23 6.93
N GLY A 90 -9.59 23.55 5.98
CA GLY A 90 -8.24 23.01 6.12
C GLY A 90 -8.17 21.66 6.82
N ASN A 91 -9.31 20.98 7.01
CA ASN A 91 -9.30 19.60 7.49
C ASN A 91 -8.84 18.68 6.36
N MET A 92 -8.03 17.69 6.72
CA MET A 92 -7.49 16.73 5.79
C MET A 92 -8.01 15.33 6.10
N ALA A 93 -8.13 14.51 5.06
CA ALA A 93 -8.44 13.11 5.15
C ALA A 93 -7.53 12.29 4.23
N CYS A 94 -7.24 11.07 4.64
CA CYS A 94 -6.48 10.10 3.85
C CYS A 94 -7.21 8.75 3.86
N ALA A 95 -7.41 8.18 2.68
CA ALA A 95 -8.02 6.87 2.49
C ALA A 95 -7.12 6.02 1.60
N VAL A 96 -6.94 4.76 1.98
CA VAL A 96 -6.15 3.79 1.24
C VAL A 96 -6.92 2.46 1.18
N SER A 97 -6.98 1.87 -0.01
CA SER A 97 -7.61 0.56 -0.22
C SER A 97 -6.78 -0.32 -1.16
N THR A 98 -6.81 -1.63 -0.93
CA THR A 98 -6.02 -2.61 -1.68
C THR A 98 -6.62 -4.01 -1.56
N SER A 99 -6.42 -4.85 -2.58
CA SER A 99 -6.55 -6.31 -2.47
C SER A 99 -5.27 -6.98 -1.93
N GLY A 100 -4.20 -6.20 -1.76
CA GLY A 100 -2.88 -6.65 -1.34
C GLY A 100 -2.01 -7.11 -2.51
N THR A 101 -0.92 -7.80 -2.17
CA THR A 101 -0.05 -8.43 -3.17
C THR A 101 -0.76 -9.66 -3.74
N ALA A 102 -0.71 -9.83 -5.07
CA ALA A 102 -1.31 -10.98 -5.72
C ALA A 102 -0.75 -12.30 -5.16
N LEU A 103 -1.62 -13.30 -5.03
CA LEU A 103 -1.28 -14.67 -4.59
C LEU A 103 -0.56 -14.72 -3.23
N LYS A 104 -0.83 -13.72 -2.38
CA LYS A 104 -0.31 -13.66 -1.02
C LYS A 104 -0.72 -14.90 -0.22
N PHE A 105 0.12 -15.29 0.72
CA PHE A 105 -0.26 -16.30 1.71
C PHE A 105 -1.56 -15.86 2.43
N PRO A 106 -2.57 -16.74 2.60
CA PRO A 106 -3.80 -16.37 3.29
C PRO A 106 -3.53 -15.77 4.68
N GLY A 107 -4.16 -14.64 4.97
CA GLY A 107 -3.91 -13.88 6.21
C GLY A 107 -2.73 -12.91 6.15
N ARG A 108 -1.91 -12.90 5.08
CA ARG A 108 -0.90 -11.84 4.90
C ARG A 108 -1.57 -10.48 4.82
N LEU A 109 -1.08 -9.55 5.64
CA LEU A 109 -1.52 -8.17 5.70
C LEU A 109 -0.40 -7.21 5.27
N GLY A 110 -0.76 -6.24 4.42
CA GLY A 110 0.15 -5.19 3.94
C GLY A 110 0.01 -3.89 4.73
N ASP A 111 0.72 -2.85 4.29
CA ASP A 111 0.76 -1.55 4.96
C ASP A 111 -0.55 -0.77 4.88
N SER A 112 -1.31 -0.93 3.80
CA SER A 112 -2.49 -0.11 3.48
C SER A 112 -3.50 0.06 4.63
N ALA A 113 -3.76 -1.00 5.41
CA ALA A 113 -4.70 -0.97 6.53
C ALA A 113 -4.07 -0.59 7.89
N ILE A 114 -2.75 -0.39 7.93
CA ILE A 114 -2.01 -0.05 9.15
C ILE A 114 -1.78 1.46 9.19
N ILE A 115 -2.46 2.12 10.12
CA ILE A 115 -2.28 3.55 10.40
C ILE A 115 -0.82 3.81 10.80
N GLY A 116 -0.20 4.78 10.15
CA GLY A 116 1.20 5.14 10.30
C GLY A 116 2.15 4.39 9.38
N ALA A 117 1.77 3.22 8.85
CA ALA A 117 2.54 2.55 7.81
C ALA A 117 2.04 2.96 6.42
N GLY A 118 0.88 2.44 6.00
CA GLY A 118 0.36 2.67 4.65
C GLY A 118 -0.39 3.98 4.47
N ASN A 119 -0.94 4.53 5.56
CA ASN A 119 -1.67 5.79 5.54
C ASN A 119 -1.52 6.52 6.88
N TYR A 120 -1.48 7.84 6.86
CA TYR A 120 -1.46 8.67 8.06
C TYR A 120 -1.95 10.09 7.73
N CYS A 121 -2.72 10.71 8.62
CA CYS A 121 -3.20 12.06 8.45
C CYS A 121 -3.14 12.81 9.78
N ASP A 122 -2.56 14.00 9.76
CA ASP A 122 -2.49 14.93 10.88
C ASP A 122 -2.80 16.34 10.36
N ASN A 123 -3.96 16.89 10.70
CA ASN A 123 -4.42 18.21 10.24
C ASN A 123 -3.39 19.33 10.47
N ARG A 124 -2.47 19.18 11.42
CA ARG A 124 -1.46 20.20 11.72
C ARG A 124 -0.33 20.23 10.70
N PHE A 125 -0.04 19.12 10.03
CA PHE A 125 1.19 18.94 9.26
C PHE A 125 0.97 18.39 7.86
N GLY A 126 0.03 17.46 7.66
CA GLY A 126 -0.23 16.86 6.36
C GLY A 126 -0.86 15.47 6.39
N ALA A 127 -1.00 14.89 5.21
CA ALA A 127 -1.44 13.52 4.97
C ALA A 127 -0.42 12.77 4.10
N ALA A 128 -0.22 11.48 4.36
CA ALA A 128 0.68 10.64 3.60
C ALA A 128 0.09 9.25 3.39
N ALA A 129 0.33 8.67 2.22
CA ALA A 129 -0.08 7.32 1.86
C ALA A 129 1.04 6.62 1.08
N CYS A 130 1.12 5.30 1.21
CA CYS A 130 2.13 4.47 0.58
C CYS A 130 1.50 3.46 -0.38
N THR A 131 2.26 3.02 -1.38
CA THR A 131 1.88 1.93 -2.31
C THR A 131 3.12 1.21 -2.80
N GLY A 132 3.08 -0.11 -2.86
CA GLY A 132 4.21 -0.95 -3.24
C GLY A 132 4.33 -2.17 -2.34
N ARG A 133 5.56 -2.54 -1.98
CA ARG A 133 5.80 -3.68 -1.09
C ARG A 133 5.55 -3.29 0.37
N GLY A 134 4.33 -3.56 0.85
CA GLY A 134 3.88 -3.12 2.17
C GLY A 134 4.78 -3.48 3.35
N GLU A 135 5.51 -4.59 3.30
CA GLU A 135 6.47 -4.96 4.34
C GLU A 135 7.55 -3.89 4.58
N LEU A 136 7.94 -3.15 3.54
CA LEU A 136 8.92 -2.06 3.65
C LEU A 136 8.32 -0.88 4.43
N SER A 137 7.08 -0.53 4.13
CA SER A 137 6.38 0.59 4.78
C SER A 137 6.06 0.27 6.23
N ILE A 138 5.64 -0.96 6.54
CA ILE A 138 5.41 -1.43 7.91
C ILE A 138 6.69 -1.31 8.75
N ARG A 139 7.83 -1.76 8.21
CA ARG A 139 9.12 -1.74 8.93
C ARG A 139 9.61 -0.32 9.25
N ASN A 140 9.23 0.68 8.45
CA ASN A 140 9.66 2.07 8.63
C ASN A 140 8.58 3.00 9.18
N SER A 141 7.34 2.52 9.35
CA SER A 141 6.18 3.38 9.62
C SER A 141 6.13 4.56 8.65
N THR A 142 6.28 4.29 7.34
CA THR A 142 6.65 5.30 6.35
C THR A 142 5.68 6.47 6.27
N ALA A 143 4.35 6.23 6.28
CA ALA A 143 3.38 7.32 6.22
C ALA A 143 3.48 8.25 7.44
N ARG A 144 3.62 7.71 8.66
CA ARG A 144 3.83 8.55 9.85
C ARG A 144 5.16 9.28 9.75
N THR A 145 6.22 8.60 9.33
CA THR A 145 7.58 9.15 9.28
C THR A 145 7.67 10.31 8.30
N LEU A 146 6.98 10.24 7.15
CA LEU A 146 6.81 11.36 6.22
C LEU A 146 6.23 12.59 6.92
N ILE A 147 5.11 12.41 7.62
CA ILE A 147 4.47 13.50 8.37
C ILE A 147 5.33 13.97 9.54
N HIS A 148 6.20 13.11 10.09
CA HIS A 148 7.18 13.53 11.08
C HIS A 148 8.14 14.56 10.53
N TYR A 149 8.67 14.31 9.33
CA TYR A 149 9.64 15.21 8.70
C TYR A 149 9.00 16.57 8.38
N LEU A 150 7.74 16.59 7.95
CA LEU A 150 6.99 17.84 7.83
C LEU A 150 6.84 18.56 9.18
N ALA A 151 6.52 17.83 10.24
CA ALA A 151 6.40 18.38 11.59
C ALA A 151 7.72 18.94 12.14
N GLU A 152 8.86 18.41 11.70
CA GLU A 152 10.20 18.92 12.00
C GLU A 152 10.61 20.12 11.14
N GLY A 153 9.76 20.57 10.21
CA GLY A 153 10.01 21.71 9.34
C GLY A 153 10.68 21.37 8.01
N SER A 154 10.74 20.09 7.62
CA SER A 154 11.19 19.73 6.27
C SER A 154 10.16 20.18 5.23
N GLY A 155 10.62 20.69 4.09
CA GLY A 155 9.76 20.88 2.91
C GLY A 155 9.25 19.54 2.36
N ILE A 156 8.12 19.58 1.64
CA ILE A 156 7.42 18.38 1.17
C ILE A 156 8.29 17.43 0.32
N GLU A 157 9.09 17.99 -0.59
CA GLU A 157 10.03 17.22 -1.41
C GLU A 157 11.13 16.57 -0.56
N ALA A 158 11.74 17.35 0.34
CA ALA A 158 12.81 16.84 1.22
C ALA A 158 12.30 15.72 2.14
N ALA A 159 11.08 15.86 2.67
CA ALA A 159 10.42 14.81 3.46
C ALA A 159 10.21 13.54 2.63
N ALA A 160 9.71 13.67 1.39
CA ALA A 160 9.50 12.56 0.48
C ALA A 160 10.81 11.84 0.12
N VAL A 161 11.86 12.59 -0.23
CA VAL A 161 13.19 12.05 -0.51
C VAL A 161 13.71 11.26 0.68
N ARG A 162 13.69 11.85 1.88
CA ARG A 162 14.23 11.24 3.08
C ARG A 162 13.51 9.94 3.42
N ALA A 163 12.18 9.91 3.36
CA ALA A 163 11.41 8.68 3.60
C ALA A 163 11.72 7.57 2.59
N MET A 164 11.92 7.91 1.31
CA MET A 164 12.33 6.93 0.29
C MET A 164 13.77 6.44 0.52
N GLN A 165 14.68 7.29 1.02
CA GLN A 165 16.02 6.88 1.44
C GLN A 165 15.97 5.93 2.64
N ASP A 166 15.09 6.15 3.61
CA ASP A 166 14.88 5.23 4.74
C ASP A 166 14.42 3.85 4.24
N ILE A 167 13.59 3.80 3.18
CA ILE A 167 13.19 2.54 2.55
C ILE A 167 14.39 1.84 1.90
N HIS A 168 15.25 2.58 1.19
CA HIS A 168 16.48 2.02 0.62
C HIS A 168 17.43 1.48 1.69
N ALA A 169 17.51 2.15 2.84
CA ALA A 169 18.36 1.75 3.96
C ALA A 169 17.97 0.38 4.56
N LEU A 170 16.72 -0.06 4.38
CA LEU A 170 16.31 -1.43 4.75
C LEU A 170 17.03 -2.53 3.95
N ASN A 171 17.72 -2.17 2.86
CA ASN A 171 18.46 -3.04 1.96
C ASN A 171 17.67 -4.32 1.59
N SER A 172 16.38 -4.16 1.31
CA SER A 172 15.48 -5.25 0.98
C SER A 172 15.04 -5.17 -0.49
N PHE A 173 14.38 -6.21 -0.97
CA PHE A 173 13.86 -6.26 -2.35
C PHE A 173 12.50 -5.57 -2.46
N GLY A 174 12.10 -5.26 -3.69
CA GLY A 174 10.87 -4.54 -4.01
C GLY A 174 11.05 -3.03 -3.97
N GLY A 175 9.94 -2.31 -4.16
CA GLY A 175 9.93 -0.86 -4.15
C GLY A 175 8.74 -0.31 -3.39
N MET A 176 8.85 0.97 -3.03
CA MET A 176 7.82 1.73 -2.38
C MET A 176 7.59 3.04 -3.14
N ASN A 177 6.37 3.51 -3.10
CA ASN A 177 5.98 4.83 -3.55
C ASN A 177 5.20 5.50 -2.45
N CYS A 178 5.23 6.82 -2.40
CA CYS A 178 4.36 7.61 -1.53
C CYS A 178 3.64 8.71 -2.30
N LEU A 179 2.51 9.12 -1.74
CA LEU A 179 1.82 10.38 -2.01
C LEU A 179 1.75 11.14 -0.69
N VAL A 180 2.15 12.41 -0.69
CA VAL A 180 2.09 13.29 0.47
C VAL A 180 1.40 14.58 0.07
N MET A 181 0.58 15.11 0.98
CA MET A 181 -0.02 16.43 0.93
C MET A 181 0.34 17.14 2.23
N ASP A 182 0.89 18.35 2.16
CA ASP A 182 1.17 19.14 3.37
C ASP A 182 -0.06 19.94 3.84
N ALA A 183 0.07 20.64 4.98
CA ALA A 183 -1.02 21.43 5.55
C ALA A 183 -1.49 22.60 4.66
N ALA A 184 -0.64 23.09 3.75
CA ALA A 184 -1.00 24.12 2.78
C ALA A 184 -1.80 23.54 1.60
N GLY A 185 -1.79 22.22 1.42
CA GLY A 185 -2.44 21.53 0.31
C GLY A 185 -1.51 21.25 -0.86
N ASP A 186 -0.21 21.55 -0.74
CA ASP A 186 0.77 21.19 -1.76
C ASP A 186 0.97 19.67 -1.77
N THR A 187 1.15 19.09 -2.96
CA THR A 187 1.24 17.64 -3.14
C THR A 187 2.55 17.21 -3.77
N MET A 188 3.05 16.06 -3.35
CA MET A 188 4.23 15.42 -3.93
C MET A 188 4.06 13.90 -3.93
N SER A 189 4.56 13.24 -4.98
CA SER A 189 4.71 11.79 -4.99
C SER A 189 6.18 11.42 -5.18
N ALA A 190 6.60 10.28 -4.63
CA ALA A 190 7.95 9.77 -4.79
C ALA A 190 7.96 8.26 -5.02
N THR A 191 9.01 7.75 -5.67
CA THR A 191 9.20 6.31 -5.89
C THR A 191 10.65 5.90 -5.64
N THR A 192 10.84 4.72 -5.04
CA THR A 192 12.15 4.06 -4.92
C THR A 192 12.49 3.21 -6.15
N VAL A 193 11.58 3.07 -7.12
CA VAL A 193 11.74 2.17 -8.27
C VAL A 193 12.48 2.91 -9.38
N THR A 194 13.76 2.60 -9.59
CA THR A 194 14.57 3.21 -10.65
C THR A 194 13.94 3.03 -12.02
N GLY A 195 13.88 4.12 -12.81
CA GLY A 195 13.31 4.10 -14.16
C GLY A 195 11.79 4.15 -14.24
N ARG A 196 11.09 4.15 -13.09
CA ARG A 196 9.64 4.38 -13.02
C ARG A 196 9.34 5.87 -12.82
N GLU A 197 8.42 6.40 -13.60
CA GLU A 197 7.84 7.73 -13.37
C GLU A 197 6.90 7.66 -12.15
N SER A 198 7.13 8.54 -11.16
CA SER A 198 6.15 8.73 -10.08
C SER A 198 5.07 9.67 -10.58
N ILE A 199 3.82 9.22 -10.57
CA ILE A 199 2.68 9.98 -11.09
C ILE A 199 1.60 10.01 -10.02
N HIS A 200 0.99 11.16 -9.83
CA HIS A 200 -0.29 11.29 -9.14
C HIS A 200 -1.22 12.23 -9.90
N TRP A 201 -2.51 12.10 -9.62
CA TRP A 201 -3.54 12.98 -10.16
C TRP A 201 -3.97 13.96 -9.09
N TYR A 202 -4.07 15.23 -9.45
CA TYR A 202 -4.50 16.31 -8.57
C TYR A 202 -5.72 17.01 -9.16
N MET A 203 -6.62 17.46 -8.31
CA MET A 203 -7.75 18.30 -8.71
C MET A 203 -8.17 19.16 -7.52
N ASP A 204 -8.50 20.42 -7.80
CA ASP A 204 -9.11 21.34 -6.84
C ASP A 204 -10.37 22.00 -7.40
N THR A 205 -10.99 22.88 -6.62
CA THR A 205 -12.23 23.57 -6.98
C THR A 205 -12.10 24.52 -8.16
N THR A 206 -10.88 24.83 -8.62
CA THR A 206 -10.62 25.67 -9.80
C THR A 206 -10.32 24.86 -11.05
N SER A 207 -10.12 23.55 -10.89
CA SER A 207 -9.76 22.63 -11.96
C SER A 207 -10.99 22.20 -12.78
N ASN A 208 -10.88 22.25 -14.11
CA ASN A 208 -11.92 21.71 -15.01
C ASN A 208 -11.74 20.21 -15.28
N GLU A 209 -10.51 19.71 -15.17
CA GLU A 209 -10.14 18.30 -15.35
C GLU A 209 -8.99 17.94 -14.39
N PRO A 210 -8.78 16.66 -14.07
CA PRO A 210 -7.66 16.23 -13.24
C PRO A 210 -6.30 16.55 -13.88
N GLU A 211 -5.42 17.18 -13.12
CA GLU A 211 -4.04 17.48 -13.50
C GLU A 211 -3.15 16.25 -13.23
N LYS A 212 -2.41 15.79 -14.25
CA LYS A 212 -1.34 14.80 -14.05
C LYS A 212 -0.09 15.51 -13.52
N ARG A 213 0.31 15.17 -12.28
CA ARG A 213 1.55 15.67 -11.68
C ARG A 213 2.62 14.58 -11.67
N ILE A 214 3.85 15.00 -11.98
CA ILE A 214 5.04 14.13 -11.96
C ILE A 214 5.78 14.36 -10.65
N GLY A 215 5.98 13.27 -9.93
CA GLY A 215 6.76 13.24 -8.70
C GLY A 215 8.22 12.92 -8.94
N ILE A 216 8.91 12.55 -7.87
CA ILE A 216 10.35 12.32 -7.87
C ILE A 216 10.72 10.84 -7.88
N ASN A 217 11.79 10.51 -8.60
CA ASN A 217 12.45 9.21 -8.49
C ASN A 217 13.62 9.34 -7.51
N VAL A 218 13.65 8.50 -6.48
CA VAL A 218 14.70 8.49 -5.47
C VAL A 218 15.51 7.22 -5.69
N PRO A 219 16.64 7.29 -6.42
CA PRO A 219 17.45 6.12 -6.69
C PRO A 219 18.13 5.61 -5.41
N LYS A 220 18.48 4.32 -5.41
CA LYS A 220 19.27 3.74 -4.32
C LYS A 220 20.64 4.43 -4.27
N PRO A 221 21.15 4.81 -3.09
CA PRO A 221 22.52 5.32 -2.96
C PRO A 221 23.53 4.30 -3.52
N GLN A 222 24.56 4.80 -4.21
CA GLN A 222 25.68 3.97 -4.70
C GLN A 222 26.50 3.41 -3.54
#